data_AF-Q5DEV4-F1
#
_entry.id   AF-Q5DEV4-F1
#
_cell.length_a   1.000
_cell.length_b   1.000
_cell.length_c   1.000
_cell.angle_alpha   90.00
_cell.angle_beta   90.00
_cell.angle_gamma   90.00
#
_symmetry.space_group_name_H-M   'P 1'
#
loop_
_entity.id
_entity.type
_entity.pdbx_description
1 polymer ?
#
loop_
_entity_poly.entity_id
_entity_poly.type
_entity_poly.pdbx_seq_one_letter_code
_entity_poly.pdbx_strand_id
1 'polypeptide(L)'
;MNEAVQKIPKTIEDVNMNEYYDYLYNGLTLGYLMACLDPDFASKLNSSKTWQVSDNNIFEIPRQRERIGIFLKFAAGLGVKSASLFQTDQLYEKTNLPQVIVCLSQVGIEAQAKPGFTGPPGFWIQKHKENKRNFTKEQLRSGETIIGMQAGFTGGATSSGVNFGSRRQM
;
A
#
# COMPACT_ATOMS: atom_id res chain seq x y z
N MET A 1 -11.94 20.07 -13.33
CA MET A 1 -10.65 19.35 -13.21
C MET A 1 -9.45 20.15 -13.70
N ASN A 2 -9.52 20.83 -14.85
CA ASN A 2 -8.39 21.61 -15.39
C ASN A 2 -7.81 22.66 -14.42
N GLU A 3 -8.65 23.30 -13.61
CA GLU A 3 -8.20 24.25 -12.57
C GLU A 3 -7.49 23.58 -11.39
N ALA A 4 -7.84 22.33 -11.06
CA ALA A 4 -7.17 21.58 -9.99
C ALA A 4 -5.76 21.12 -10.41
N VAL A 5 -5.59 20.74 -11.68
CA VAL A 5 -4.30 20.35 -12.25
C VAL A 5 -3.30 21.51 -12.22
N GLN A 6 -3.76 22.75 -12.37
CA GLN A 6 -2.90 23.94 -12.30
C GLN A 6 -2.36 24.21 -10.89
N LYS A 7 -3.04 23.73 -9.84
CA LYS A 7 -2.60 23.88 -8.44
C LYS A 7 -1.63 22.77 -7.99
N ILE A 8 -1.48 21.72 -8.78
CA ILE A 8 -0.51 20.65 -8.52
C ILE A 8 0.86 21.13 -9.06
N PRO A 9 1.90 21.23 -8.22
CA PRO A 9 3.23 21.59 -8.69
C PRO A 9 3.73 20.57 -9.71
N LYS A 10 4.28 21.05 -10.83
CA LYS A 10 4.79 20.19 -11.91
C LYS A 10 6.02 19.39 -11.50
N THR A 11 6.77 19.89 -10.52
CA THR A 11 7.99 19.28 -10.01
C THR A 11 7.98 19.41 -8.49
N ILE A 12 8.01 18.28 -7.80
CA ILE A 12 8.06 18.18 -6.34
C ILE A 12 9.37 17.47 -6.01
N GLU A 13 10.38 18.22 -5.55
CA GLU A 13 11.68 17.66 -5.16
C GLU A 13 11.79 17.50 -3.65
N ASP A 14 11.36 18.51 -2.89
CA ASP A 14 11.26 18.47 -1.44
C ASP A 14 9.97 19.17 -1.03
N VAL A 15 9.11 18.46 -0.29
CA VAL A 15 7.80 18.97 0.16
C VAL A 15 7.67 18.67 1.63
N ASN A 16 7.44 19.73 2.42
CA ASN A 16 7.22 19.56 3.84
C ASN A 16 5.79 19.07 4.12
N MET A 17 5.54 18.62 5.35
CA MET A 17 4.24 18.03 5.72
C MET A 17 3.07 19.03 5.64
N ASN A 18 3.31 20.34 5.76
CA ASN A 18 2.26 21.35 5.64
C ASN A 18 1.85 21.53 4.18
N GLU A 19 2.81 21.68 3.29
CA GLU A 19 2.59 21.76 1.85
C GLU A 19 1.91 20.48 1.32
N TYR A 20 2.36 19.31 1.78
CA TYR A 20 1.73 18.02 1.47
C TYR A 20 0.24 18.03 1.83
N TYR A 21 -0.11 18.55 3.01
CA TYR A 21 -1.50 18.72 3.41
C TYR A 21 -2.26 19.69 2.51
N ASP A 22 -1.68 20.85 2.19
CA ASP A 22 -2.32 21.88 1.37
C ASP A 22 -2.67 21.38 -0.04
N TYR A 23 -1.89 20.45 -0.59
CA TYR A 23 -2.21 19.82 -1.88
C TYR A 23 -3.40 18.85 -1.81
N LEU A 24 -3.65 18.24 -0.65
CA LEU A 24 -4.59 17.12 -0.52
C LEU A 24 -5.91 17.49 0.18
N TYR A 25 -5.91 18.48 1.08
CA TYR A 25 -7.02 18.73 2.01
C TYR A 25 -8.37 18.98 1.30
N ASN A 26 -8.34 19.61 0.13
CA ASN A 26 -9.56 19.94 -0.62
C ASN A 26 -10.13 18.76 -1.44
N GLY A 27 -9.41 17.63 -1.48
CA GLY A 27 -9.78 16.40 -2.17
C GLY A 27 -9.67 16.42 -3.69
N LEU A 28 -9.32 17.55 -4.32
CA LEU A 28 -9.27 17.67 -5.78
C LEU A 28 -8.11 16.86 -6.38
N THR A 29 -6.93 16.92 -5.77
CA THR A 29 -5.75 16.13 -6.17
C THR A 29 -6.00 14.63 -6.07
N LEU A 30 -6.75 14.21 -5.03
CA LEU A 30 -7.18 12.82 -4.88
C LEU A 30 -8.11 12.38 -6.02
N GLY A 31 -9.05 13.23 -6.42
CA GLY A 31 -9.89 12.95 -7.60
C GLY A 31 -9.12 12.87 -8.90
N TYR A 32 -8.15 13.75 -9.09
CA TYR A 32 -7.28 13.71 -10.26
C TYR A 32 -6.46 12.42 -10.32
N LEU A 33 -5.91 11.98 -9.18
CA LEU A 33 -5.23 10.69 -9.07
C LEU A 33 -6.16 9.54 -9.47
N MET A 34 -7.41 9.54 -9.00
CA MET A 34 -8.39 8.51 -9.37
C MET A 34 -8.67 8.48 -10.87
N ALA A 35 -8.84 9.64 -11.50
CA ALA A 35 -9.04 9.74 -12.95
C ALA A 35 -7.82 9.26 -13.76
N CYS A 36 -6.61 9.44 -13.23
CA CYS A 36 -5.38 8.93 -13.87
C CYS A 36 -5.25 7.41 -13.76
N LEU A 37 -5.71 6.83 -12.64
CA LEU A 37 -5.64 5.38 -12.41
C LEU A 37 -6.77 4.61 -13.08
N ASP A 38 -7.94 5.24 -13.24
CA ASP A 38 -9.12 4.65 -13.84
C ASP A 38 -9.82 5.67 -14.76
N PRO A 39 -9.61 5.58 -16.10
CA PRO A 39 -10.22 6.48 -17.07
C PRO A 39 -11.76 6.45 -17.05
N ASP A 40 -12.38 5.31 -16.73
CA ASP A 40 -13.84 5.20 -16.65
C ASP A 40 -14.37 6.02 -15.47
N PHE A 41 -13.58 6.11 -14.39
CA PHE A 41 -13.90 6.92 -13.23
C PHE A 41 -13.91 8.42 -13.55
N ALA A 42 -13.05 8.89 -14.47
CA ALA A 42 -12.99 10.30 -14.87
C ALA A 42 -14.35 10.83 -15.39
N SER A 43 -15.09 10.00 -16.13
CA SER A 43 -16.42 10.35 -16.64
C SER A 43 -17.44 10.60 -15.52
N LYS A 44 -17.37 9.78 -14.45
CA LYS A 44 -18.23 9.89 -13.27
C LYS A 44 -17.91 11.14 -12.47
N LEU A 45 -16.63 11.53 -12.39
CA LEU A 45 -16.21 12.73 -11.67
C LEU A 45 -16.75 14.00 -12.31
N ASN A 46 -16.66 14.12 -13.64
CA ASN A 46 -17.11 15.32 -14.36
C ASN A 46 -18.62 15.55 -14.28
N SER A 47 -19.40 14.49 -14.05
CA SER A 47 -20.86 14.56 -13.97
C SER A 47 -21.37 15.06 -12.60
N SER A 48 -20.57 14.97 -11.55
CA SER A 48 -21.00 15.32 -10.19
C SER A 48 -20.63 16.76 -9.80
N LYS A 49 -21.59 17.47 -9.17
CA LYS A 49 -21.38 18.79 -8.57
C LYS A 49 -20.35 18.78 -7.43
N THR A 50 -20.07 17.61 -6.84
CA THR A 50 -19.06 17.45 -5.79
C THR A 50 -17.68 17.96 -6.24
N TRP A 51 -17.35 17.87 -7.52
CA TRP A 51 -16.02 18.26 -8.07
C TRP A 51 -15.95 19.70 -8.56
N GLN A 52 -17.05 20.44 -8.45
CA GLN A 52 -17.08 21.87 -8.74
C GLN A 52 -16.67 22.63 -7.49
N VAL A 53 -15.74 23.58 -7.66
CA VAL A 53 -15.32 24.49 -6.59
C VAL A 53 -16.32 25.64 -6.52
N SER A 54 -16.71 25.99 -5.30
CA SER A 54 -17.59 27.11 -4.96
C SER A 54 -16.84 28.09 -4.06
N ASP A 55 -17.18 29.38 -4.13
CA ASP A 55 -16.61 30.37 -3.21
C ASP A 55 -17.32 30.37 -1.84
N ASN A 56 -18.47 29.70 -1.75
CA ASN A 56 -19.27 29.63 -0.54
C ASN A 56 -18.83 28.47 0.35
N ASN A 57 -18.20 28.78 1.49
CA ASN A 57 -17.72 27.79 2.46
C ASN A 57 -18.79 26.80 2.92
N ILE A 58 -20.05 27.23 3.04
CA ILE A 58 -21.19 26.38 3.42
C ILE A 58 -21.34 25.18 2.46
N PHE A 59 -21.05 25.38 1.18
CA PHE A 59 -21.12 24.33 0.16
C PHE A 59 -19.78 23.65 -0.07
N GLU A 60 -18.64 24.35 0.06
CA GLU A 60 -17.34 23.72 -0.17
C GLU A 60 -16.88 22.80 0.95
N ILE A 61 -17.07 23.16 2.21
CA ILE A 61 -16.67 22.32 3.35
C ILE A 61 -17.23 20.89 3.22
N PRO A 62 -18.55 20.69 3.03
CA PRO A 62 -19.09 19.34 2.86
C PRO A 62 -18.59 18.66 1.58
N ARG A 63 -18.39 19.40 0.47
CA ARG A 63 -17.85 18.83 -0.78
C ARG A 63 -16.41 18.35 -0.62
N GLN A 64 -15.56 19.08 0.08
CA GLN A 64 -14.18 18.67 0.35
C GLN A 64 -14.14 17.35 1.13
N ARG A 65 -14.94 17.25 2.21
CA ARG A 65 -15.08 16.01 2.99
C ARG A 65 -15.66 14.87 2.14
N GLU A 66 -16.62 15.17 1.28
CA GLU A 66 -17.21 14.18 0.36
C GLU A 66 -16.19 13.66 -0.66
N ARG A 67 -15.38 14.54 -1.30
CA ARG A 67 -14.32 14.16 -2.24
C ARG A 67 -13.33 13.18 -1.59
N ILE A 68 -12.91 13.45 -0.36
CA ILE A 68 -12.03 12.56 0.41
C ILE A 68 -12.72 11.22 0.66
N GLY A 69 -14.00 11.22 1.05
CA GLY A 69 -14.78 10.00 1.24
C GLY A 69 -14.92 9.16 -0.05
N ILE A 70 -15.10 9.80 -1.21
CA ILE A 70 -15.15 9.13 -2.51
C ILE A 70 -13.78 8.47 -2.82
N PHE A 71 -12.68 9.18 -2.55
CA PHE A 71 -11.33 8.61 -2.69
C PHE A 71 -11.13 7.36 -1.83
N LEU A 72 -11.56 7.39 -0.56
CA LEU A 72 -11.43 6.23 0.33
C LEU A 72 -12.20 5.00 -0.18
N LYS A 73 -13.41 5.21 -0.72
CA LYS A 73 -14.20 4.14 -1.36
C LYS A 73 -13.50 3.57 -2.59
N PHE A 74 -12.90 4.43 -3.41
CA PHE A 74 -12.10 4.01 -4.56
C PHE A 74 -10.87 3.21 -4.14
N ALA A 75 -10.11 3.68 -3.16
CA ALA A 75 -8.93 2.99 -2.64
C ALA A 75 -9.28 1.59 -2.11
N ALA A 76 -10.38 1.48 -1.35
CA ALA A 76 -10.91 0.20 -0.89
C ALA A 76 -11.26 -0.73 -2.07
N GLY A 77 -11.97 -0.21 -3.09
CA GLY A 77 -12.30 -0.95 -4.32
C GLY A 77 -11.08 -1.33 -5.16
N LEU A 78 -9.97 -0.59 -5.03
CA LEU A 78 -8.71 -0.92 -5.69
C LEU A 78 -8.03 -2.15 -5.06
N GLY A 79 -8.32 -2.45 -3.79
CA GLY A 79 -7.74 -3.55 -3.02
C GLY A 79 -6.97 -3.10 -1.78
N VAL A 80 -6.95 -1.81 -1.46
CA VAL A 80 -6.28 -1.30 -0.25
C VAL A 80 -7.01 -1.82 0.99
N LYS A 81 -6.25 -2.45 1.89
CA LYS A 81 -6.79 -3.01 3.14
C LYS A 81 -7.31 -1.91 4.06
N SER A 82 -8.38 -2.19 4.80
CA SER A 82 -8.98 -1.23 5.74
C SER A 82 -8.00 -0.68 6.77
N ALA A 83 -7.03 -1.49 7.23
CA ALA A 83 -5.99 -1.06 8.17
C ALA A 83 -5.04 0.03 7.60
N SER A 84 -4.96 0.12 6.27
CA SER A 84 -4.14 1.11 5.56
C SER A 84 -4.97 2.28 5.03
N LEU A 85 -6.30 2.26 5.18
CA LEU A 85 -7.13 3.42 4.87
C LEU A 85 -7.02 4.45 6.00
N PHE A 86 -7.09 5.73 5.65
CA PHE A 86 -7.25 6.81 6.61
C PHE A 86 -8.73 7.18 6.75
N GLN A 87 -9.08 7.95 7.77
CA GLN A 87 -10.41 8.53 7.95
C GLN A 87 -10.44 9.96 7.42
N THR A 88 -11.59 10.44 6.93
CA THR A 88 -11.72 11.79 6.36
C THR A 88 -11.10 12.88 7.24
N ASP A 89 -11.30 12.80 8.57
CA ASP A 89 -10.83 13.80 9.52
C ASP A 89 -9.30 13.77 9.71
N GLN A 90 -8.66 12.62 9.48
CA GLN A 90 -7.20 12.49 9.54
C GLN A 90 -6.49 13.32 8.48
N LEU A 91 -7.13 13.49 7.31
CA LEU A 91 -6.68 14.42 6.30
C LEU A 91 -7.26 15.81 6.55
N TYR A 92 -8.59 15.95 6.61
CA TYR A 92 -9.27 17.25 6.61
C TYR A 92 -8.94 18.12 7.83
N GLU A 93 -8.81 17.52 9.02
CA GLU A 93 -8.49 18.23 10.27
C GLU A 93 -7.02 18.05 10.65
N LYS A 94 -6.22 17.46 9.75
CA LYS A 94 -4.78 17.27 9.90
C LYS A 94 -4.37 16.47 11.15
N THR A 95 -5.24 15.57 11.63
CA THR A 95 -5.00 14.83 12.87
C THR A 95 -4.02 13.66 12.71
N ASN A 96 -3.88 13.10 11.50
CA ASN A 96 -2.95 12.00 11.23
C ASN A 96 -2.55 11.90 9.74
N LEU A 97 -1.68 12.80 9.30
CA LEU A 97 -1.12 12.77 7.94
C LEU A 97 -0.24 11.54 7.63
N PRO A 98 0.53 10.97 8.57
CA PRO A 98 1.26 9.72 8.31
C PRO A 98 0.37 8.59 7.78
N GLN A 99 -0.85 8.43 8.31
CA GLN A 99 -1.80 7.43 7.80
C GLN A 99 -2.26 7.73 6.36
N VAL A 100 -2.36 9.00 5.97
CA VAL A 100 -2.66 9.41 4.58
C VAL A 100 -1.53 8.97 3.65
N ILE A 101 -0.27 9.15 4.05
CA ILE A 101 0.91 8.72 3.28
C ILE A 101 0.91 7.20 3.11
N VAL A 102 0.64 6.46 4.19
CA VAL A 102 0.52 4.99 4.14
C VAL A 102 -0.55 4.57 3.13
N CYS A 103 -1.72 5.21 3.17
CA CYS A 103 -2.82 4.91 2.26
C CYS A 103 -2.45 5.16 0.79
N LEU A 104 -1.90 6.34 0.47
CA LEU A 104 -1.47 6.65 -0.91
C LEU A 104 -0.38 5.71 -1.41
N SER A 105 0.55 5.31 -0.53
CA SER A 105 1.58 4.34 -0.88
C SER A 105 0.96 2.98 -1.22
N GLN A 106 -0.04 2.53 -0.46
CA GLN A 106 -0.76 1.28 -0.77
C GLN A 106 -1.59 1.39 -2.05
N VAL A 107 -2.22 2.54 -2.32
CA VAL A 107 -2.90 2.79 -3.60
C VAL A 107 -1.93 2.64 -4.76
N GLY A 108 -0.73 3.20 -4.66
CA GLY A 108 0.31 3.06 -5.69
C GLY A 108 0.74 1.61 -5.93
N ILE A 109 0.97 0.85 -4.85
CA ILE A 109 1.33 -0.58 -4.93
C ILE A 109 0.22 -1.40 -5.59
N GLU A 110 -1.04 -1.20 -5.18
CA GLU A 110 -2.19 -1.92 -5.76
C GLU A 110 -2.44 -1.51 -7.22
N ALA A 111 -2.27 -0.23 -7.55
CA ALA A 111 -2.37 0.26 -8.93
C ALA A 111 -1.31 -0.35 -9.84
N GLN A 112 -0.05 -0.35 -9.42
CA GLN A 112 1.07 -0.94 -10.18
C GLN A 112 0.89 -2.45 -10.39
N ALA A 113 0.19 -3.14 -9.50
CA ALA A 113 -0.07 -4.57 -9.62
C ALA A 113 -1.15 -4.91 -10.66
N LYS A 114 -1.96 -3.93 -11.11
CA LYS A 114 -3.05 -4.16 -12.08
C LYS A 114 -2.55 -4.09 -13.53
N PRO A 115 -3.15 -4.89 -14.44
CA PRO A 115 -2.86 -4.78 -15.86
C PRO A 115 -3.30 -3.41 -16.39
N GLY A 116 -2.52 -2.82 -17.29
CA GLY A 116 -2.83 -1.51 -17.88
C GLY A 116 -2.41 -0.30 -17.03
N PHE A 117 -1.61 -0.49 -15.98
CA PHE A 117 -1.01 0.62 -15.24
C PHE A 117 -0.08 1.44 -16.15
N THR A 118 -0.36 2.74 -16.27
CA THR A 118 0.39 3.68 -17.11
C THR A 118 1.31 4.62 -16.32
N GLY A 119 1.40 4.44 -15.01
CA GLY A 119 2.27 5.25 -14.16
C GLY A 119 3.75 4.85 -14.24
N PRO A 120 4.64 5.55 -13.51
CA PRO A 120 6.08 5.30 -13.54
C PRO A 120 6.42 3.85 -13.15
N PRO A 121 7.15 3.11 -14.01
CA PRO A 121 7.47 1.72 -13.74
C PRO A 121 8.47 1.60 -12.58
N GLY A 122 8.20 0.71 -11.64
CA GLY A 122 9.12 0.40 -10.53
C GLY A 122 9.25 1.49 -9.46
N PHE A 123 8.37 2.50 -9.47
CA PHE A 123 8.35 3.53 -8.44
C PHE A 123 7.85 2.98 -7.09
N TRP A 124 6.87 2.07 -7.12
CA TRP A 124 6.30 1.46 -5.92
C TRP A 124 6.91 0.09 -5.63
N ILE A 125 6.90 -0.28 -4.35
CA ILE A 125 7.33 -1.60 -3.89
C ILE A 125 6.51 -2.68 -4.62
N GLN A 126 7.20 -3.64 -5.22
CA GLN A 126 6.55 -4.73 -5.94
C GLN A 126 5.76 -5.60 -4.96
N LYS A 127 4.44 -5.69 -5.15
CA LYS A 127 3.60 -6.63 -4.41
C LYS A 127 4.09 -8.06 -4.65
N HIS A 128 4.20 -8.83 -3.56
CA HIS A 128 4.61 -10.23 -3.62
C HIS A 128 3.70 -11.01 -4.57
N LYS A 129 4.30 -11.69 -5.54
CA LYS A 129 3.63 -12.64 -6.42
C LYS A 129 3.94 -14.05 -5.95
N GLU A 130 2.94 -14.92 -5.96
CA GLU A 130 3.14 -16.32 -5.62
C GLU A 130 4.09 -16.96 -6.65
N ASN A 131 5.18 -17.55 -6.16
CA ASN A 131 6.08 -18.35 -7.00
C ASN A 131 5.67 -19.82 -6.90
N LYS A 132 4.63 -20.21 -7.64
CA LYS A 132 4.17 -21.61 -7.69
C LYS A 132 5.25 -22.48 -8.33
N ARG A 133 5.91 -23.29 -7.51
CA ARG A 133 6.83 -24.34 -7.98
C ARG A 133 6.06 -25.64 -8.08
N ASN A 134 5.95 -26.17 -9.29
CA ASN A 134 5.38 -27.49 -9.51
C ASN A 134 6.52 -28.52 -9.46
N PHE A 135 6.44 -29.44 -8.50
CA PHE A 135 7.37 -30.58 -8.42
C PHE A 135 6.74 -31.79 -9.11
N THR A 136 7.56 -32.58 -9.79
CA THR A 136 7.11 -33.86 -10.35
C THR A 136 6.77 -34.86 -9.24
N LYS A 137 5.90 -35.83 -9.53
CA LYS A 137 5.59 -36.91 -8.57
C LYS A 137 6.85 -37.68 -8.16
N GLU A 138 7.78 -37.90 -9.09
CA GLU A 138 9.05 -38.55 -8.76
C GLU A 138 9.88 -37.69 -7.79
N GLN A 139 10.01 -36.38 -8.02
CA GLN A 139 10.74 -35.48 -7.11
C GLN A 139 10.14 -35.42 -5.70
N LEU A 140 8.81 -35.38 -5.60
CA LEU A 140 8.11 -35.43 -4.30
C LEU A 140 8.41 -36.76 -3.59
N ARG A 141 8.31 -37.89 -4.30
CA ARG A 141 8.59 -39.23 -3.75
C ARG A 141 10.05 -39.42 -3.36
N SER A 142 10.98 -38.85 -4.11
CA SER A 142 12.40 -38.82 -3.76
C SER A 142 12.68 -37.95 -2.53
N GLY A 143 11.88 -36.90 -2.30
CA GLY A 143 11.93 -36.09 -1.08
C GLY A 143 11.47 -36.86 0.16
N GLU A 144 10.43 -37.69 0.05
CA GLU A 144 9.92 -38.54 1.14
C GLU A 144 10.96 -39.55 1.65
N THR A 145 11.88 -40.00 0.77
CA THR A 145 12.98 -40.91 1.14
C THR A 145 14.16 -40.22 1.84
N ILE A 146 14.22 -38.87 1.85
CA ILE A 146 15.27 -38.13 2.54
C ILE A 146 14.87 -38.01 4.01
N ILE A 147 15.36 -38.95 4.81
CA ILE A 147 15.26 -38.90 6.26
C ILE A 147 16.15 -37.75 6.76
N GLY A 148 15.55 -36.75 7.43
CA GLY A 148 16.29 -35.64 8.02
C GLY A 148 17.38 -36.12 8.97
N MET A 149 18.43 -35.32 9.12
CA MET A 149 19.73 -35.59 9.79
C MET A 149 19.67 -36.04 11.28
N GLN A 150 18.48 -36.38 11.78
CA GLN A 150 18.20 -36.83 13.14
C GLN A 150 17.32 -38.10 13.22
N ALA A 151 17.00 -38.79 12.11
CA ALA A 151 16.39 -40.12 12.19
C ALA A 151 17.43 -41.24 12.09
N GLY A 152 18.56 -41.02 12.77
CA GLY A 152 19.40 -42.10 13.26
C GLY A 152 18.79 -42.63 14.56
N PHE A 153 18.50 -43.93 14.61
CA PHE A 153 18.22 -44.65 15.85
C PHE A 153 19.24 -44.26 16.93
N THR A 154 18.79 -43.60 18.00
CA THR A 154 19.65 -43.16 19.12
C THR A 154 20.04 -44.31 20.06
N GLY A 155 19.66 -45.56 19.76
CA GLY A 155 19.83 -46.74 20.62
C GLY A 155 21.27 -47.25 20.71
N GLY A 156 22.22 -46.34 20.91
CA GLY A 156 23.63 -46.59 21.13
C GLY A 156 24.43 -45.33 21.47
N ALA A 157 23.88 -44.13 21.26
CA ALA A 157 24.53 -42.87 21.66
C ALA A 157 24.35 -42.66 23.17
N THR A 158 25.08 -43.43 23.98
CA THR A 158 25.22 -43.14 25.41
C THR A 158 26.22 -42.01 25.58
N SER A 159 25.91 -41.00 26.38
CA SER A 159 26.81 -39.89 26.76
C SER A 159 27.94 -40.36 27.70
N SER A 160 28.41 -41.59 27.52
CA SER A 160 29.47 -42.21 28.31
C SER A 160 30.80 -41.63 27.82
N GLY A 161 31.42 -40.74 28.60
CA GLY A 161 32.71 -40.14 28.27
C GLY A 161 32.67 -38.67 27.83
N VAL A 162 31.50 -38.02 27.83
CA VAL A 162 31.42 -36.57 27.60
C VAL A 162 31.76 -35.85 28.91
N ASN A 163 33.03 -35.56 29.13
CA ASN A 163 33.49 -34.77 30.28
C ASN A 163 33.31 -33.27 29.98
N PHE A 164 32.16 -32.71 30.36
CA PHE A 164 31.92 -31.27 30.28
C PHE A 164 32.66 -30.55 31.41
N GLY A 165 33.80 -29.96 31.06
CA GLY A 165 34.48 -28.97 31.88
C GLY A 165 35.73 -29.51 32.57
N SER A 166 36.88 -29.32 31.93
CA SER A 166 38.12 -29.18 32.69
C SER A 166 38.01 -27.87 33.48
N ARG A 167 37.96 -27.96 34.82
CA ARG A 167 38.03 -26.78 35.70
C ARG A 167 39.36 -26.10 35.41
N ARG A 168 39.34 -24.91 34.81
CA ARG A 168 40.53 -24.04 34.77
C ARG A 168 40.94 -23.77 36.22
N GLN A 169 42.12 -24.25 36.60
CA GLN A 169 42.73 -23.91 37.90
C GLN A 169 43.56 -22.64 37.73
N MET A 170 43.30 -21.72 38.68
CA MET A 170 43.93 -20.41 38.99
C MET A 170 43.88 -19.35 37.90
#